data_AF-A0AA39IRJ4-F1
#
_entry.id   AF-A0AA39IRJ4-F1
#
_cell.length_a   1.000
_cell.length_b   1.000
_cell.length_c   1.000
_cell.angle_alpha   90.00
_cell.angle_beta   90.00
_cell.angle_gamma   90.00
#
_symmetry.space_group_name_H-M   'P 1'
#
loop_
_entity.id
_entity.type
_entity.pdbx_description
1 polymer ?
#
loop_
_entity_poly.entity_id
_entity_poly.type
_entity_poly.pdbx_seq_one_letter_code
_entity_poly.pdbx_strand_id
1 'polypeptide(L)'
;MDCFRKVCVHCKCDRSDHELGPNQVINVYQRLGLKPPGDMAKVVGKTRNDPPGSVAHGYAWVPPGLSRMKVEEYMSQLPNHTVPRVNSMGEKYRERQLMIQLPRQDLSVSYCKHLNNPTERKVFDEFVQARNEIALDIGYVSANIQHSTECRKCKGLMERSEMAVIAPKLGENTGWHPACFTCNTCEQLLIDLTYCVRDGHIYCERHYAELHKPRCSACDEVSCFHLCAACFSHRDQIFMHNSSRMRG
;
A
#
# COMPACT_ATOMS: atom_id res chain seq x y z
N MET A 1 -15.35 -16.91 16.21
CA MET A 1 -15.37 -16.71 14.75
C MET A 1 -14.22 -17.50 14.16
N ASP A 2 -14.52 -18.50 13.34
CA ASP A 2 -13.53 -19.39 12.74
C ASP A 2 -12.56 -18.62 11.85
N CYS A 3 -11.29 -18.67 12.20
CA CYS A 3 -10.19 -17.85 11.67
C CYS A 3 -9.80 -18.18 10.20
N PHE A 4 -10.54 -19.04 9.51
CA PHE A 4 -10.15 -19.56 8.18
C PHE A 4 -10.97 -19.01 7.01
N ARG A 5 -12.12 -18.39 7.25
CA ARG A 5 -12.99 -18.00 6.15
C ARG A 5 -12.65 -16.59 5.67
N LYS A 6 -12.03 -16.52 4.48
CA LYS A 6 -11.88 -15.28 3.69
C LYS A 6 -13.23 -14.66 3.32
N VAL A 7 -14.30 -15.44 3.43
CA VAL A 7 -15.65 -15.07 3.01
C VAL A 7 -16.63 -15.20 4.17
N CYS A 8 -17.39 -14.14 4.42
CA CYS A 8 -18.49 -14.09 5.38
C CYS A 8 -19.49 -15.22 5.15
N VAL A 9 -19.84 -15.95 6.21
CA VAL A 9 -20.76 -17.10 6.11
C VAL A 9 -22.21 -16.67 5.88
N HIS A 10 -22.58 -15.49 6.37
CA HIS A 10 -23.92 -14.93 6.28
C HIS A 10 -24.17 -14.19 4.96
N CYS A 11 -23.14 -13.55 4.44
CA CYS A 11 -23.27 -12.52 3.41
C CYS A 11 -22.39 -12.75 2.19
N LYS A 12 -21.52 -13.77 2.22
CA LYS A 12 -20.63 -14.19 1.13
C LYS A 12 -19.68 -13.11 0.60
N CYS A 13 -19.55 -11.98 1.28
CA CYS A 13 -18.56 -10.95 0.96
C CYS A 13 -17.20 -11.29 1.57
N ASP A 14 -16.15 -10.62 1.10
CA ASP A 14 -14.80 -10.83 1.61
C ASP A 14 -14.68 -10.29 3.05
N ARG A 15 -13.77 -10.86 3.86
CA ARG A 15 -13.51 -10.38 5.22
C ARG A 15 -13.15 -8.90 5.25
N SER A 16 -12.43 -8.41 4.25
CA SER A 16 -12.08 -6.99 4.10
C SER A 16 -13.31 -6.07 3.95
N ASP A 17 -14.44 -6.59 3.44
CA ASP A 17 -15.67 -5.83 3.25
C ASP A 17 -16.40 -5.53 4.60
N HIS A 18 -16.05 -6.23 5.69
CA HIS A 18 -16.58 -5.98 7.05
C HIS A 18 -15.73 -5.05 7.91
N GLU A 19 -14.51 -4.77 7.49
CA GLU A 19 -13.61 -3.86 8.21
C GLU A 19 -13.88 -2.39 7.87
N LEU A 20 -14.76 -2.12 6.92
CA LEU A 20 -15.23 -0.79 6.53
C LEU A 20 -16.56 -0.48 7.24
N GLY A 21 -16.55 0.49 8.15
CA GLY A 21 -17.80 1.13 8.59
C GLY A 21 -18.35 2.03 7.48
N PRO A 22 -19.68 2.18 7.34
CA PRO A 22 -20.25 3.09 6.35
C PRO A 22 -19.70 4.52 6.55
N ASN A 23 -19.27 5.16 5.46
CA ASN A 23 -18.83 6.57 5.38
C ASN A 23 -17.50 6.93 6.07
N GLN A 24 -16.55 6.00 6.28
CA GLN A 24 -15.19 6.40 6.66
C GLN A 24 -14.36 6.76 5.44
N VAL A 25 -14.06 8.07 5.27
CA VAL A 25 -13.03 8.52 4.31
C VAL A 25 -11.68 8.07 4.84
N ILE A 26 -11.09 7.04 4.23
CA ILE A 26 -9.78 6.52 4.62
C ILE A 26 -8.72 7.17 3.72
N ASN A 27 -7.85 7.99 4.31
CA ASN A 27 -6.61 8.44 3.67
C ASN A 27 -5.38 7.83 4.37
N VAL A 28 -4.27 7.77 3.65
CA VAL A 28 -3.02 7.15 4.12
C VAL A 28 -2.49 7.81 5.38
N TYR A 29 -2.52 9.14 5.45
CA TYR A 29 -2.01 9.89 6.59
C TYR A 29 -2.77 9.53 7.88
N GLN A 30 -4.10 9.47 7.82
CA GLN A 30 -4.94 9.03 8.94
C GLN A 30 -4.67 7.58 9.32
N ARG A 31 -4.47 6.71 8.32
CA ARG A 31 -4.23 5.28 8.56
C ARG A 31 -2.87 5.00 9.19
N LEU A 32 -1.85 5.79 8.84
CA LEU A 32 -0.51 5.71 9.39
C LEU A 32 -0.31 6.56 10.66
N GLY A 33 -1.28 7.39 11.03
CA GLY A 33 -1.15 8.35 12.12
C GLY A 33 -0.10 9.44 11.85
N LEU A 34 0.24 9.69 10.59
CA LEU A 34 1.24 10.68 10.18
C LEU A 34 0.59 12.03 9.93
N LYS A 35 1.25 13.12 10.37
CA LYS A 35 0.88 14.48 9.92
C LYS A 35 1.42 14.71 8.51
N PRO A 36 0.66 15.32 7.60
CA PRO A 36 1.18 15.64 6.28
C PRO A 36 2.38 16.60 6.37
N PRO A 37 3.38 16.50 5.47
CA PRO A 37 4.51 17.42 5.41
C PRO A 37 4.08 18.90 5.34
N GLY A 38 4.81 19.79 6.02
CA GLY A 38 4.45 21.21 6.15
C GLY A 38 4.30 21.96 4.81
N ASP A 39 5.03 21.57 3.77
CA ASP A 39 4.88 22.17 2.44
C ASP A 39 3.64 21.66 1.69
N MET A 40 3.16 20.45 1.97
CA MET A 40 1.83 20.01 1.53
C MET A 40 0.73 20.77 2.25
N ALA A 41 0.92 21.10 3.53
CA ALA A 41 -0.02 21.92 4.29
C ALA A 41 -0.14 23.38 3.75
N LYS A 42 0.90 23.92 3.12
CA LYS A 42 0.84 25.24 2.43
C LYS A 42 0.02 25.21 1.15
N VAL A 43 0.03 24.10 0.40
CA VAL A 43 -0.86 23.89 -0.75
C VAL A 43 -2.32 23.76 -0.28
N VAL A 44 -2.54 23.08 0.85
CA VAL A 44 -3.85 22.96 1.54
C VAL A 44 -4.36 24.32 2.05
N GLY A 45 -3.49 25.25 2.44
CA GLY A 45 -3.89 26.56 2.97
C GLY A 45 -4.71 27.46 2.03
N LYS A 46 -4.83 27.11 0.74
CA LYS A 46 -5.70 27.81 -0.22
C LYS A 46 -7.07 27.14 -0.45
N THR A 47 -7.27 25.90 0.00
CA THR A 47 -8.52 25.13 -0.15
C THR A 47 -9.02 24.71 1.23
N ARG A 48 -10.16 25.28 1.64
CA ARG A 48 -10.85 25.03 2.93
C ARG A 48 -10.61 23.62 3.49
N ASN A 49 -10.05 23.51 4.70
CA ASN A 49 -10.06 22.38 5.66
C ASN A 49 -9.92 20.91 5.16
N ASP A 50 -9.70 20.65 3.88
CA ASP A 50 -9.75 19.31 3.30
C ASP A 50 -8.37 18.63 3.43
N PRO A 51 -8.32 17.35 3.84
CA PRO A 51 -7.06 16.59 3.89
C PRO A 51 -6.32 16.56 2.54
N PRO A 52 -4.98 16.42 2.51
CA PRO A 52 -4.24 16.28 1.26
C PRO A 52 -4.78 15.15 0.38
N GLY A 53 -5.05 15.47 -0.89
CA GLY A 53 -5.63 14.53 -1.86
C GLY A 53 -7.14 14.30 -1.75
N SER A 54 -7.85 15.13 -0.99
CA SER A 54 -9.31 15.02 -0.82
C SER A 54 -10.12 15.45 -2.05
N VAL A 55 -11.37 14.98 -2.03
CA VAL A 55 -12.48 15.08 -3.00
C VAL A 55 -12.50 16.42 -3.76
N ALA A 56 -11.78 16.45 -4.87
CA ALA A 56 -11.88 17.51 -5.87
C ALA A 56 -12.30 16.88 -7.21
N HIS A 57 -13.12 17.61 -7.97
CA HIS A 57 -13.40 17.29 -9.38
C HIS A 57 -14.15 15.97 -9.64
N GLY A 58 -14.93 15.47 -8.66
CA GLY A 58 -15.75 14.25 -8.82
C GLY A 58 -14.99 12.93 -8.60
N TYR A 59 -13.79 12.99 -8.03
CA TYR A 59 -13.02 11.81 -7.61
C TYR A 59 -13.01 11.68 -6.09
N ALA A 60 -12.99 10.44 -5.60
CA ALA A 60 -12.85 10.11 -4.18
C ALA A 60 -11.44 10.40 -3.65
N TRP A 61 -10.46 10.47 -4.55
CA TRP A 61 -9.10 10.89 -4.26
C TRP A 61 -8.42 11.47 -5.51
N VAL A 62 -7.53 12.45 -5.31
CA VAL A 62 -6.70 13.03 -6.36
C VAL A 62 -5.26 13.22 -5.86
N PRO A 63 -4.23 13.17 -6.74
CA PRO A 63 -2.88 13.51 -6.33
C PRO A 63 -2.82 14.96 -5.83
N PRO A 64 -2.18 15.21 -4.67
CA PRO A 64 -2.11 16.53 -4.07
C PRO A 64 -1.26 17.49 -4.91
N GLY A 65 -1.64 18.77 -4.95
CA GLY A 65 -0.87 19.83 -5.61
C GLY A 65 -1.02 19.95 -7.12
N LEU A 66 -1.90 19.14 -7.74
CA LEU A 66 -2.19 19.24 -9.17
C LEU A 66 -3.38 20.18 -9.46
N SER A 67 -3.34 20.83 -10.62
CA SER A 67 -4.50 21.54 -11.17
C SER A 67 -5.55 20.55 -11.69
N ARG A 68 -6.80 21.00 -11.86
CA ARG A 68 -7.89 20.16 -12.40
C ARG A 68 -7.52 19.44 -13.70
N MET A 69 -6.95 20.18 -14.65
CA MET A 69 -6.55 19.65 -15.95
C MET A 69 -5.47 18.57 -15.80
N LYS A 70 -4.51 18.77 -14.89
CA LYS A 70 -3.47 17.79 -14.57
C LYS A 70 -4.02 16.57 -13.82
N VAL A 71 -5.03 16.74 -12.96
CA VAL A 71 -5.73 15.61 -12.35
C VAL A 71 -6.41 14.75 -13.41
N GLU A 72 -7.13 15.37 -14.37
CA GLU A 72 -7.79 14.65 -15.46
C GLU A 72 -6.78 13.91 -16.35
N GLU A 73 -5.66 14.57 -16.69
CA GLU A 73 -4.52 13.97 -17.41
C GLU A 73 -3.95 12.75 -16.65
N TYR A 74 -3.72 12.88 -15.34
CA TYR A 74 -3.24 11.77 -14.50
C TYR A 74 -4.22 10.58 -14.52
N MET A 75 -5.51 10.85 -14.29
CA MET A 75 -6.53 9.79 -14.20
C MET A 75 -6.72 9.07 -15.53
N SER A 76 -6.53 9.75 -16.67
CA SER A 76 -6.60 9.13 -18.00
C SER A 76 -5.48 8.12 -18.29
N GLN A 77 -4.37 8.19 -17.54
CA GLN A 77 -3.25 7.27 -17.68
C GLN A 77 -3.42 5.99 -16.85
N LEU A 78 -4.46 5.91 -16.02
CA LEU A 78 -4.77 4.74 -15.21
C LEU A 78 -5.79 3.84 -15.90
N PRO A 79 -5.80 2.52 -15.63
CA PRO A 79 -6.88 1.65 -16.09
C PRO A 79 -8.26 2.15 -15.61
N ASN A 80 -9.25 2.19 -16.51
CA ASN A 80 -10.57 2.77 -16.21
C ASN A 80 -11.24 2.20 -14.94
N HIS A 81 -11.06 0.90 -14.67
CA HIS A 81 -11.65 0.24 -13.51
C HIS A 81 -10.97 0.57 -12.17
N THR A 82 -9.79 1.19 -12.20
CA THR A 82 -9.05 1.61 -10.99
C THR A 82 -9.21 3.10 -10.69
N VAL A 83 -9.81 3.88 -11.59
CA VAL A 83 -9.99 5.33 -11.40
C VAL A 83 -11.04 5.60 -10.32
N PRO A 84 -10.69 6.27 -9.19
CA PRO A 84 -11.57 6.40 -8.04
C PRO A 84 -12.57 7.54 -8.22
N ARG A 85 -13.52 7.41 -9.15
CA ARG A 85 -14.65 8.35 -9.26
C ARG A 85 -15.60 8.15 -8.08
N VAL A 86 -16.18 9.23 -7.56
CA VAL A 86 -17.15 9.15 -6.45
C VAL A 86 -18.32 8.24 -6.84
N ASN A 87 -18.71 7.34 -5.93
CA ASN A 87 -19.72 6.29 -6.08
C ASN A 87 -19.44 5.26 -7.19
N SER A 88 -18.19 5.08 -7.61
CA SER A 88 -17.83 4.14 -8.68
C SER A 88 -17.20 2.84 -8.16
N MET A 89 -17.04 1.84 -9.04
CA MET A 89 -16.27 0.64 -8.72
C MET A 89 -14.80 0.95 -8.44
N GLY A 90 -14.24 1.98 -9.05
CA GLY A 90 -12.85 2.39 -8.81
C GLY A 90 -12.64 2.99 -7.42
N GLU A 91 -13.65 3.65 -6.85
CA GLU A 91 -13.60 4.12 -5.46
C GLU A 91 -13.58 2.93 -4.49
N LYS A 92 -14.49 1.97 -4.66
CA LYS A 92 -14.49 0.72 -3.87
C LYS A 92 -13.20 -0.07 -4.03
N TYR A 93 -12.66 -0.10 -5.25
CA TYR A 93 -11.37 -0.72 -5.53
C TYR A 93 -10.25 -0.06 -4.73
N ARG A 94 -10.17 1.26 -4.75
CA ARG A 94 -9.20 2.06 -3.99
C ARG A 94 -9.30 1.78 -2.49
N GLU A 95 -10.51 1.80 -1.92
CA GLU A 95 -10.74 1.50 -0.51
C GLU A 95 -10.24 0.09 -0.14
N ARG A 96 -10.53 -0.89 -1.00
CA ARG A 96 -10.02 -2.25 -0.81
C ARG A 96 -8.49 -2.33 -0.89
N GLN A 97 -7.86 -1.63 -1.83
CA GLN A 97 -6.40 -1.59 -1.95
C GLN A 97 -5.74 -0.98 -0.70
N LEU A 98 -6.29 0.11 -0.16
CA LEU A 98 -5.87 0.68 1.13
C LEU A 98 -5.92 -0.36 2.26
N MET A 99 -6.96 -1.19 2.31
CA MET A 99 -7.08 -2.23 3.34
C MET A 99 -6.04 -3.34 3.18
N ILE A 100 -5.86 -3.82 1.96
CA ILE A 100 -4.96 -4.93 1.65
C ILE A 100 -3.50 -4.51 1.79
N GLN A 101 -3.13 -3.34 1.27
CA GLN A 101 -1.75 -2.88 1.21
C GLN A 101 -1.26 -2.29 2.54
N LEU A 102 -2.18 -1.82 3.41
CA LEU A 102 -1.90 -1.30 4.75
C LEU A 102 -2.71 -2.02 5.86
N PRO A 103 -2.42 -3.32 6.14
CA PRO A 103 -3.09 -4.05 7.20
C PRO A 103 -2.78 -3.43 8.56
N ARG A 104 -3.81 -3.20 9.39
CA ARG A 104 -3.63 -2.53 10.70
C ARG A 104 -2.70 -3.32 11.63
N GLN A 105 -2.70 -4.65 11.51
CA GLN A 105 -1.86 -5.58 12.25
C GLN A 105 -0.38 -5.47 11.88
N ASP A 106 -0.06 -4.88 10.72
CA ASP A 106 1.32 -4.61 10.30
C ASP A 106 1.76 -3.18 10.67
N LEU A 107 0.82 -2.35 11.16
CA LEU A 107 1.06 -0.96 11.53
C LEU A 107 1.20 -0.75 13.03
N SER A 108 0.54 -1.57 13.86
CA SER A 108 0.59 -1.43 15.31
C SER A 108 0.33 -2.74 16.03
N VAL A 109 1.13 -3.00 17.07
CA VAL A 109 0.99 -4.12 18.02
C VAL A 109 -0.41 -4.20 18.62
N SER A 110 -1.11 -3.06 18.78
CA SER A 110 -2.46 -3.01 19.34
C SER A 110 -3.49 -3.80 18.53
N TYR A 111 -3.23 -4.02 17.23
CA TYR A 111 -4.09 -4.80 16.35
C TYR A 111 -3.64 -6.25 16.19
N CYS A 112 -2.47 -6.63 16.70
CA CYS A 112 -1.97 -8.01 16.64
C CYS A 112 -2.59 -8.85 17.76
N LYS A 113 -3.25 -9.95 17.40
CA LYS A 113 -3.91 -10.86 18.35
C LYS A 113 -2.98 -11.95 18.87
N HIS A 114 -1.85 -12.18 18.19
CA HIS A 114 -1.01 -13.35 18.45
C HIS A 114 0.43 -13.01 18.88
N LEU A 115 0.73 -11.75 19.20
CA LEU A 115 2.00 -11.33 19.84
C LEU A 115 1.89 -11.51 21.35
N ASN A 116 2.27 -12.68 21.86
CA ASN A 116 1.89 -13.09 23.22
C ASN A 116 2.94 -12.78 24.28
N ASN A 117 4.21 -12.63 23.89
CA ASN A 117 5.29 -12.34 24.84
C ASN A 117 5.95 -10.95 24.60
N PRO A 118 6.57 -10.37 25.64
CA PRO A 118 7.19 -9.03 25.54
C PRO A 118 8.32 -8.95 24.51
N THR A 119 9.06 -10.05 24.30
CA THR A 119 10.16 -10.12 23.34
C THR A 119 9.66 -9.99 21.90
N GLU A 120 8.61 -10.72 21.53
CA GLU A 120 7.97 -10.64 20.22
C GLU A 120 7.42 -9.24 19.94
N ARG A 121 6.79 -8.62 20.93
CA ARG A 121 6.30 -7.23 20.82
C ARG A 121 7.43 -6.26 20.56
N LYS A 122 8.54 -6.37 21.31
CA LYS A 122 9.72 -5.54 21.11
C LYS A 122 10.31 -5.71 19.71
N VAL A 123 10.47 -6.94 19.24
CA VAL A 123 10.98 -7.23 17.88
C VAL A 123 10.05 -6.66 16.80
N PHE A 124 8.73 -6.73 17.01
CA PHE A 124 7.76 -6.13 16.09
C PHE A 124 7.86 -4.60 16.08
N ASP A 125 7.97 -3.96 17.25
CA ASP A 125 8.11 -2.51 17.35
C ASP A 125 9.40 -2.02 16.67
N GLU A 126 10.52 -2.71 16.87
CA GLU A 126 11.79 -2.45 16.18
C GLU A 126 11.63 -2.59 14.65
N PHE A 127 10.91 -3.61 14.18
CA PHE A 127 10.61 -3.77 12.75
C PHE A 127 9.78 -2.62 12.19
N VAL A 128 8.70 -2.23 12.87
CA VAL A 128 7.84 -1.11 12.44
C VAL A 128 8.62 0.19 12.42
N GLN A 129 9.44 0.45 13.44
CA GLN A 129 10.29 1.64 13.50
C GLN A 129 11.30 1.66 12.36
N ALA A 130 12.04 0.58 12.15
CA ALA A 130 13.03 0.47 11.07
C ALA A 130 12.37 0.60 9.69
N ARG A 131 11.20 -0.01 9.48
CA ARG A 131 10.43 0.16 8.25
C ARG A 131 10.09 1.63 8.03
N ASN A 132 9.49 2.30 9.02
CA ASN A 132 9.02 3.68 8.89
C ASN A 132 10.17 4.67 8.64
N GLU A 133 11.32 4.46 9.28
CA GLU A 133 12.47 5.34 9.16
C GLU A 133 13.25 5.07 7.85
N ILE A 134 13.56 3.80 7.57
CA ILE A 134 14.57 3.44 6.56
C ILE A 134 13.92 3.07 5.23
N ALA A 135 12.76 2.41 5.23
CA ALA A 135 12.19 1.84 4.01
C ALA A 135 10.96 2.57 3.47
N LEU A 136 10.11 3.10 4.34
CA LEU A 136 8.82 3.68 4.01
C LEU A 136 8.96 5.11 3.50
N ASP A 137 8.20 5.47 2.47
CA ASP A 137 8.05 6.84 1.99
C ASP A 137 6.73 6.98 1.18
N ILE A 138 6.35 8.21 0.82
CA ILE A 138 5.15 8.54 0.03
C ILE A 138 5.58 9.15 -1.30
N GLY A 139 5.12 8.54 -2.40
CA GLY A 139 5.40 9.05 -3.74
C GLY A 139 4.51 10.25 -4.05
N TYR A 140 5.01 11.19 -4.84
CA TYR A 140 4.21 12.32 -5.30
C TYR A 140 4.18 12.40 -6.82
N VAL A 141 3.14 13.02 -7.36
CA VAL A 141 3.03 13.26 -8.80
C VAL A 141 3.68 14.59 -9.14
N SER A 142 4.71 14.56 -9.98
CA SER A 142 5.24 15.75 -10.63
C SER A 142 4.43 16.02 -11.89
N ALA A 143 3.79 17.19 -11.97
CA ALA A 143 2.97 17.59 -13.12
C ALA A 143 3.78 17.65 -14.43
N ASN A 144 5.08 17.95 -14.31
CA ASN A 144 6.01 18.18 -15.39
C ASN A 144 7.44 17.86 -14.91
N ILE A 145 8.08 16.84 -15.47
CA ILE A 145 9.49 16.56 -15.20
C ILE A 145 10.41 17.56 -15.91
N GLN A 146 11.49 17.97 -15.25
CA GLN A 146 12.40 19.01 -15.76
C GLN A 146 13.37 18.47 -16.83
N HIS A 147 13.66 17.17 -16.77
CA HIS A 147 14.60 16.48 -17.65
C HIS A 147 13.98 15.17 -18.11
N SER A 148 14.39 14.69 -19.29
CA SER A 148 14.01 13.36 -19.75
C SER A 148 14.61 12.31 -18.82
N THR A 149 13.79 11.32 -18.43
CA THR A 149 14.22 10.24 -17.55
C THR A 149 13.59 8.91 -17.96
N GLU A 150 14.24 7.81 -17.62
CA GLU A 150 13.75 6.47 -17.90
C GLU A 150 12.79 6.02 -16.79
N CYS A 151 11.62 5.49 -17.17
CA CYS A 151 10.72 4.87 -16.22
C CYS A 151 11.36 3.62 -15.62
N ARG A 152 11.48 3.58 -14.29
CA ARG A 152 12.14 2.46 -13.59
C ARG A 152 11.50 1.09 -13.82
N LYS A 153 10.17 1.05 -14.03
CA LYS A 153 9.42 -0.21 -14.25
C LYS A 153 9.50 -0.66 -15.71
N CYS A 154 8.92 0.11 -16.63
CA CYS A 154 8.78 -0.32 -18.03
C CYS A 154 10.00 -0.02 -18.91
N LYS A 155 10.99 0.74 -18.41
CA LYS A 155 12.15 1.22 -19.18
C LYS A 155 11.81 2.14 -20.36
N GLY A 156 10.54 2.56 -20.46
CA GLY A 156 10.11 3.58 -21.41
C GLY A 156 10.65 4.96 -21.03
N LEU A 157 10.96 5.77 -22.04
CA LEU A 157 11.41 7.14 -21.86
C LEU A 157 10.24 8.04 -21.49
N MET A 158 10.41 8.88 -20.48
CA MET A 158 9.52 10.00 -20.17
C MET A 158 10.21 11.29 -20.59
N GLU A 159 9.55 12.09 -21.42
CA GLU A 159 10.09 13.33 -21.96
C GLU A 159 9.90 14.53 -21.03
N ARG A 160 10.68 15.58 -21.28
CA ARG A 160 10.56 16.82 -20.53
C ARG A 160 9.14 17.36 -20.61
N SER A 161 8.64 17.85 -19.48
CA SER A 161 7.27 18.36 -19.31
C SER A 161 6.17 17.30 -19.27
N GLU A 162 6.50 16.01 -19.39
CA GLU A 162 5.56 14.94 -19.11
C GLU A 162 5.35 14.76 -17.60
N MET A 163 4.23 14.16 -17.24
CA MET A 163 3.91 13.82 -15.87
C MET A 163 4.62 12.53 -15.45
N ALA A 164 5.14 12.51 -14.23
CA ALA A 164 5.71 11.31 -13.64
C ALA A 164 5.41 11.22 -12.15
N VAL A 165 5.39 10.01 -11.62
CA VAL A 165 5.44 9.74 -10.19
C VAL A 165 6.90 9.72 -9.75
N ILE A 166 7.22 10.45 -8.68
CA ILE A 166 8.55 10.57 -8.10
C ILE A 166 8.56 9.87 -6.75
N ALA A 167 9.63 9.12 -6.48
CA ALA A 167 9.86 8.39 -5.24
C ALA A 167 11.15 8.90 -4.58
N PRO A 168 11.09 9.89 -3.67
CA PRO A 168 12.26 10.58 -3.13
C PRO A 168 13.31 9.64 -2.54
N LYS A 169 12.87 8.61 -1.80
CA LYS A 169 13.75 7.58 -1.22
C LYS A 169 14.58 6.78 -2.24
N LEU A 170 14.23 6.80 -3.53
CA LEU A 170 15.00 6.17 -4.61
C LEU A 170 15.85 7.17 -5.42
N GLY A 171 15.93 8.42 -4.99
CA GLY A 171 16.69 9.49 -5.63
C GLY A 171 15.86 10.42 -6.51
N GLU A 172 16.34 11.66 -6.65
CA GLU A 172 15.61 12.78 -7.29
C GLU A 172 15.40 12.61 -8.79
N ASN A 173 16.24 11.82 -9.47
CA ASN A 173 16.14 11.53 -10.90
C ASN A 173 15.35 10.26 -11.22
N THR A 174 14.70 9.67 -10.21
CA THR A 174 14.00 8.40 -10.35
C THR A 174 12.50 8.64 -10.54
N GLY A 175 11.99 8.23 -11.70
CA GLY A 175 10.59 8.44 -12.09
C GLY A 175 9.88 7.18 -12.58
N TRP A 176 8.55 7.23 -12.51
CA TRP A 176 7.66 6.23 -13.09
C TRP A 176 6.52 6.91 -13.83
N HIS A 177 6.06 6.29 -14.92
CA HIS A 177 4.73 6.63 -15.43
C HIS A 177 3.68 6.40 -14.33
N PRO A 178 2.57 7.16 -14.31
CA PRO A 178 1.46 6.97 -13.38
C PRO A 178 1.02 5.50 -13.18
N ALA A 179 0.78 4.78 -14.27
CA ALA A 179 0.40 3.36 -14.22
C ALA A 179 1.56 2.39 -13.89
N CYS A 180 2.81 2.86 -13.95
CA CYS A 180 3.99 2.06 -13.68
C CYS A 180 4.40 2.08 -12.20
N PHE A 181 3.85 2.99 -11.39
CA PHE A 181 4.18 3.09 -9.97
C PHE A 181 3.39 2.06 -9.14
N THR A 182 3.83 0.80 -9.22
CA THR A 182 3.12 -0.35 -8.65
C THR A 182 4.05 -1.21 -7.80
N CYS A 183 3.48 -1.95 -6.84
CA CYS A 183 4.20 -2.95 -6.06
C CYS A 183 4.85 -4.02 -6.95
N ASN A 184 6.10 -4.38 -6.65
CA ASN A 184 6.83 -5.42 -7.37
C ASN A 184 6.23 -6.83 -7.24
N THR A 185 5.35 -7.06 -6.26
CA THR A 185 4.77 -8.40 -6.00
C THR A 185 3.33 -8.53 -6.51
N CYS A 186 2.44 -7.59 -6.19
CA CYS A 186 1.04 -7.68 -6.61
C CYS A 186 0.66 -6.76 -7.77
N GLU A 187 1.60 -5.97 -8.27
CA GLU A 187 1.41 -5.02 -9.37
C GLU A 187 0.30 -3.97 -9.13
N GLN A 188 -0.13 -3.83 -7.89
CA GLN A 188 -1.10 -2.83 -7.47
C GLN A 188 -0.45 -1.46 -7.36
N LEU A 189 -1.17 -0.41 -7.75
CA LEU A 189 -0.73 0.97 -7.66
C LEU A 189 -0.33 1.31 -6.21
N LEU A 190 0.75 2.07 -6.08
CA LEU A 190 1.28 2.56 -4.79
C LEU A 190 1.12 4.06 -4.64
N ILE A 191 0.76 4.75 -5.71
CA ILE A 191 0.42 6.16 -5.69
C ILE A 191 -0.97 6.26 -5.07
N ASP A 192 -1.18 7.23 -4.16
CA ASP A 192 -2.24 7.25 -3.13
C ASP A 192 -1.95 6.40 -1.89
N LEU A 193 -0.78 5.75 -1.81
CA LEU A 193 -0.35 4.91 -0.69
C LEU A 193 1.10 5.22 -0.29
N THR A 194 1.59 4.51 0.72
CA THR A 194 3.02 4.40 0.97
C THR A 194 3.65 3.31 0.11
N TYR A 195 4.94 3.48 -0.14
CA TYR A 195 5.79 2.44 -0.68
C TYR A 195 6.95 2.18 0.25
N CYS A 196 7.41 0.93 0.27
CA CYS A 196 8.66 0.54 0.92
C CYS A 196 9.71 0.21 -0.13
N VAL A 197 10.95 0.64 0.10
CA VAL A 197 12.09 0.32 -0.76
C VAL A 197 12.89 -0.83 -0.19
N ARG A 198 13.24 -1.79 -1.05
CA ARG A 198 14.24 -2.84 -0.74
C ARG A 198 14.95 -3.26 -2.02
N ASP A 199 16.28 -3.31 -1.97
CA ASP A 199 17.13 -3.77 -3.08
C ASP A 199 16.79 -3.09 -4.41
N GLY A 200 16.52 -1.78 -4.38
CA GLY A 200 16.17 -0.97 -5.55
C GLY A 200 14.74 -1.14 -6.09
N HIS A 201 13.93 -2.01 -5.49
CA HIS A 201 12.54 -2.28 -5.86
C HIS A 201 11.56 -1.65 -4.86
N ILE A 202 10.34 -1.37 -5.32
CA ILE A 202 9.25 -0.80 -4.52
C ILE A 202 8.19 -1.86 -4.19
N TYR A 203 7.72 -1.86 -2.95
CA TYR A 203 6.74 -2.79 -2.43
C TYR A 203 5.64 -2.03 -1.70
N CYS A 204 4.43 -2.58 -1.63
CA CYS A 204 3.48 -2.14 -0.59
C CYS A 204 3.96 -2.61 0.78
N GLU A 205 3.45 -2.01 1.85
CA GLU A 205 3.85 -2.40 3.21
C GLU A 205 3.60 -3.88 3.48
N ARG A 206 2.45 -4.41 3.05
CA ARG A 206 2.09 -5.83 3.18
C ARG A 206 3.18 -6.75 2.64
N HIS A 207 3.60 -6.57 1.39
CA HIS A 207 4.60 -7.42 0.75
C HIS A 207 6.00 -7.13 1.28
N TYR A 208 6.31 -5.89 1.66
CA TYR A 208 7.58 -5.58 2.31
C TYR A 208 7.74 -6.33 3.64
N ALA A 209 6.67 -6.41 4.44
CA ALA A 209 6.66 -7.16 5.69
C ALA A 209 6.85 -8.67 5.44
N GLU A 210 6.27 -9.20 4.36
CA GLU A 210 6.43 -10.59 3.93
C GLU A 210 7.88 -10.94 3.52
N LEU A 211 8.69 -9.96 3.11
CA LEU A 211 10.14 -10.16 2.86
C LEU A 211 10.96 -10.36 4.14
N HIS A 212 10.37 -10.11 5.32
CA HIS A 212 11.05 -10.25 6.62
C HIS A 212 10.53 -11.46 7.39
N LYS A 213 9.23 -11.73 7.34
CA LYS A 213 8.58 -12.87 7.99
C LYS A 213 7.39 -13.37 7.17
N PRO A 214 7.12 -14.69 7.16
CA PRO A 214 5.95 -15.23 6.48
C PRO A 214 4.64 -14.77 7.14
N ARG A 215 3.63 -14.50 6.33
CA ARG A 215 2.28 -14.15 6.79
C ARG A 215 1.43 -15.39 6.99
N CYS A 216 0.65 -15.43 8.07
CA CYS A 216 -0.31 -16.50 8.31
C CYS A 216 -1.59 -16.30 7.47
N SER A 217 -2.02 -17.31 6.72
CA SER A 217 -3.24 -17.24 5.89
C SER A 217 -4.56 -17.20 6.67
N ALA A 218 -4.54 -17.54 7.97
CA ALA A 218 -5.72 -17.52 8.84
C ALA A 218 -5.88 -16.17 9.55
N CYS A 219 -4.87 -15.74 10.32
CA CYS A 219 -4.97 -14.49 11.08
C CYS A 219 -4.55 -13.25 10.29
N ASP A 220 -3.86 -13.41 9.14
CA ASP A 220 -3.29 -12.35 8.31
C ASP A 220 -2.15 -11.54 8.96
N GLU A 221 -1.55 -12.05 10.05
CA GLU A 221 -0.47 -11.37 10.80
C GLU A 221 0.94 -11.82 10.37
N VAL A 222 1.90 -10.88 10.42
CA VAL A 222 3.33 -11.08 10.13
C VAL A 222 4.09 -11.33 11.44
N SER A 223 3.91 -12.50 12.06
CA SER A 223 4.67 -12.90 13.27
C SER A 223 4.21 -14.24 13.87
N CYS A 224 3.67 -15.16 13.08
CA CYS A 224 3.33 -16.48 13.65
C CYS A 224 4.58 -17.34 13.79
N PHE A 225 5.39 -17.07 14.81
CA PHE A 225 6.66 -17.76 15.00
C PHE A 225 6.48 -19.23 15.38
N HIS A 226 5.37 -19.67 16.00
CA HIS A 226 5.02 -21.10 16.16
C HIS A 226 3.61 -21.41 16.70
N LEU A 227 2.67 -20.46 16.82
CA LEU A 227 1.54 -20.61 17.76
C LEU A 227 0.12 -20.40 17.22
N CYS A 228 -0.09 -20.32 15.91
CA CYS A 228 -1.44 -20.56 15.41
C CYS A 228 -1.68 -22.08 15.48
N ALA A 229 -2.47 -22.55 16.47
CA ALA A 229 -2.86 -23.96 16.57
C ALA A 229 -3.50 -24.49 15.26
N ALA A 230 -4.08 -23.58 14.47
CA ALA A 230 -4.61 -23.80 13.14
C ALA A 230 -3.53 -24.02 12.04
N CYS A 231 -2.27 -23.64 12.27
CA CYS A 231 -1.14 -23.80 11.32
C CYS A 231 -0.28 -25.06 11.55
N PHE A 232 -0.44 -25.79 12.67
CA PHE A 232 0.32 -27.02 12.90
C PHE A 232 0.05 -28.08 11.82
N SER A 233 -1.17 -28.12 11.26
CA SER A 233 -1.60 -29.12 10.28
C SER A 233 -0.98 -28.99 8.87
N HIS A 234 -0.27 -27.89 8.57
CA HIS A 234 0.31 -27.67 7.23
C HIS A 234 1.85 -27.77 7.20
N ARG A 235 2.52 -27.91 8.35
CA ARG A 235 3.99 -28.05 8.40
C ARG A 235 4.46 -29.38 7.81
N ASP A 236 3.58 -30.40 7.82
CA ASP A 236 3.91 -31.73 7.30
C ASP A 236 3.75 -31.87 5.77
N GLN A 237 3.10 -30.93 5.07
CA GLN A 237 2.91 -31.02 3.61
C GLN A 237 3.90 -30.17 2.79
N ILE A 238 4.38 -29.03 3.31
CA ILE A 238 5.26 -28.14 2.55
C ILE A 238 6.73 -28.61 2.60
N PHE A 239 7.18 -29.24 3.70
CA PHE A 239 8.53 -29.78 3.79
C PHE A 239 8.75 -31.11 3.04
N MET A 240 7.68 -31.89 2.79
CA MET A 240 7.78 -33.12 2.00
C MET A 240 7.88 -32.87 0.48
N HIS A 241 7.34 -31.76 -0.02
CA HIS A 241 7.37 -31.48 -1.46
C HIS A 241 8.71 -30.94 -1.98
N ASN A 242 9.54 -30.32 -1.11
CA ASN A 242 10.84 -29.78 -1.50
C ASN A 242 12.03 -30.75 -1.32
N SER A 243 11.87 -31.86 -0.58
CA SER A 243 12.90 -32.92 -0.55
C SER A 243 12.81 -33.89 -1.73
N SER A 244 11.73 -33.84 -2.52
CA SER A 244 11.53 -34.74 -3.67
C SER A 244 12.08 -34.18 -4.99
N ARG A 245 12.64 -32.97 -5.00
CA ARG A 245 13.19 -32.31 -6.21
C ARG A 245 14.70 -32.07 -6.17
N MET A 246 15.40 -32.65 -5.19
CA MET A 246 16.87 -32.69 -5.11
C MET A 246 17.43 -34.14 -5.05
N ARG A 247 16.65 -35.12 -5.52
CA ARG A 247 17.14 -36.45 -5.93
C ARG A 247 16.37 -36.86 -7.17
N GLY A 248 16.92 -36.48 -8.32
CA GLY A 248 16.45 -36.81 -9.65
C GLY A 248 17.48 -36.29 -10.63
#